data_AF-A0A238UBU5-F1
#
_entry.id   AF-A0A238UBU5-F1
#
_cell.length_a   1.000
_cell.length_b   1.000
_cell.length_c   1.000
_cell.angle_alpha   90.00
_cell.angle_beta   90.00
_cell.angle_gamma   90.00
#
_symmetry.space_group_name_H-M   'P 1'
#
loop_
_entity.id
_entity.type
_entity.pdbx_description
1 polymer ?
#
loop_
_entity_poly.entity_id
_entity_poly.type
_entity_poly.pdbx_seq_one_letter_code
_entity_poly.pdbx_strand_id
1 'polypeptide(L)'
;MKKNNLLKLSVFFIFIGRAWQHLFWDAPYRTFFWDESLLKPVIENVFAISWTTYATSTTTDTFVQSLIIAKGVLYVIAAISSILITRSNKKLFRIPIFVGGISLVILTILLTKEKFYHFAQFFEHGIQFGLPFVLLYTLKENYNEQKVFLSLKVLIAVTFFSHGLYAFGAYPVPGKFVDMVINIFGCSESFALSFLYIAGVLDFILAVLIFLPKFSKYALIYAVVWGLLTALARIVANFYIEFPLQSIHQNLYEVVYRLPHGLVPLLVVLHQEFYVKTVKSLKFAK
;
A
#
# COMPACT_ATOMS: atom_id res chain seq x y z
N MET A 1 -3.68 -4.12 -23.32
CA MET A 1 -2.82 -4.58 -22.21
C MET A 1 -3.38 -5.89 -21.64
N LYS A 2 -2.63 -7.00 -21.59
CA LYS A 2 -3.16 -8.25 -21.00
C LYS A 2 -3.42 -8.03 -19.50
N LYS A 3 -4.55 -8.51 -18.95
CA LYS A 3 -4.95 -8.31 -17.52
C LYS A 3 -3.81 -8.61 -16.53
N ASN A 4 -3.03 -9.67 -16.78
CA ASN A 4 -1.86 -10.04 -15.99
C ASN A 4 -0.76 -8.97 -15.95
N ASN A 5 -0.63 -8.12 -16.98
CA ASN A 5 0.39 -7.08 -17.01
C ASN A 5 0.08 -5.96 -16.02
N LEU A 6 -1.20 -5.63 -15.79
CA LEU A 6 -1.58 -4.57 -14.85
C LEU A 6 -1.38 -5.02 -13.40
N LEU A 7 -1.65 -6.29 -13.09
CA LEU A 7 -1.37 -6.85 -11.77
C LEU A 7 0.14 -6.85 -11.47
N LYS A 8 0.96 -7.30 -12.43
CA LYS A 8 2.42 -7.23 -12.32
C LYS A 8 2.91 -5.80 -12.12
N LEU A 9 2.40 -4.86 -12.91
CA LEU A 9 2.77 -3.45 -12.82
C LEU A 9 2.39 -2.86 -11.45
N SER A 10 1.24 -3.26 -10.90
CA SER A 10 0.81 -2.81 -9.58
C SER A 10 1.76 -3.33 -8.48
N VAL A 11 2.13 -4.60 -8.52
CA VAL A 11 3.12 -5.19 -7.59
C VAL A 11 4.49 -4.53 -7.75
N PHE A 12 4.91 -4.27 -9.00
CA PHE A 12 6.13 -3.53 -9.29
C PHE A 12 6.13 -2.16 -8.63
N PHE A 13 5.07 -1.38 -8.79
CA PHE A 13 4.97 -0.04 -8.21
C PHE A 13 5.02 -0.04 -6.68
N ILE A 14 4.38 -1.01 -6.01
CA ILE A 14 4.54 -1.18 -4.56
C ILE A 14 6.01 -1.41 -4.19
N PHE A 15 6.66 -2.39 -4.83
CA PHE A 15 8.03 -2.74 -4.47
C PHE A 15 9.01 -1.63 -4.80
N ILE A 16 8.95 -1.01 -5.99
CA ILE A 16 9.90 0.05 -6.35
C ILE A 16 9.69 1.32 -5.53
N GLY A 17 8.45 1.67 -5.20
CA GLY A 17 8.16 2.81 -4.31
C GLY A 17 8.65 2.56 -2.89
N ARG A 18 8.48 1.35 -2.35
CA ARG A 18 9.03 0.97 -1.04
C ARG A 18 10.56 0.81 -1.06
N ALA A 19 11.14 0.36 -2.16
CA ALA A 19 12.59 0.33 -2.35
C ALA A 19 13.16 1.75 -2.28
N TRP A 20 12.56 2.70 -3.02
CA TRP A 20 12.96 4.10 -2.96
C TRP A 20 12.88 4.64 -1.54
N GLN A 21 11.76 4.39 -0.83
CA GLN A 21 11.64 4.76 0.58
C GLN A 21 12.84 4.26 1.39
N HIS A 22 13.18 2.97 1.32
CA HIS A 22 14.21 2.39 2.19
C HIS A 22 15.64 2.75 1.79
N LEU A 23 15.89 3.09 0.53
CA LEU A 23 17.23 3.41 0.04
C LEU A 23 17.62 4.88 0.27
N PHE A 24 16.63 5.77 0.25
CA PHE A 24 16.87 7.22 0.34
C PHE A 24 16.27 7.88 1.59
N TRP A 25 15.29 7.22 2.22
CA TRP A 25 14.54 7.73 3.35
C TRP A 25 14.52 6.71 4.50
N ASP A 26 13.89 7.08 5.60
CA ASP A 26 13.76 6.18 6.75
C ASP A 26 12.54 5.25 6.62
N ALA A 27 12.59 4.14 7.35
CA ALA A 27 11.51 3.20 7.52
C ALA A 27 11.42 2.79 9.01
N PRO A 28 10.22 2.44 9.52
CA PRO A 28 9.93 2.39 10.96
C PRO A 28 10.49 1.16 11.69
N TYR A 29 11.68 0.69 11.35
CA TYR A 29 12.37 -0.39 12.04
C TYR A 29 12.87 0.05 13.41
N ARG A 30 13.26 1.32 13.52
CA ARG A 30 13.63 2.00 14.76
C ARG A 30 12.53 1.94 15.81
N THR A 31 11.26 1.98 15.39
CA THR A 31 10.09 1.83 16.26
C THR A 31 10.06 0.49 17.01
N PHE A 32 10.70 -0.55 16.46
CA PHE A 32 10.88 -1.82 17.17
C PHE A 32 12.20 -1.84 17.95
N PHE A 33 13.31 -1.47 17.31
CA PHE A 33 14.65 -1.55 17.92
C PHE A 33 14.89 -0.57 19.06
N TRP A 34 14.10 0.50 19.19
CA TRP A 34 14.15 1.42 20.32
C TRP A 34 12.89 1.41 21.17
N ASP A 35 12.09 0.35 21.09
CA ASP A 35 11.02 0.14 22.06
C ASP A 35 11.60 -0.35 23.39
N GLU A 36 11.76 0.56 24.34
CA GLU A 36 12.27 0.25 25.68
C GLU A 36 11.44 -0.82 26.38
N SER A 37 10.11 -0.73 26.30
CA SER A 37 9.22 -1.67 26.99
C SER A 37 9.37 -3.10 26.48
N LEU A 38 9.69 -3.25 25.19
CA LEU A 38 9.79 -4.55 24.53
C LEU A 38 11.21 -5.12 24.58
N LEU A 39 12.22 -4.29 24.33
CA LEU A 39 13.59 -4.78 24.17
C LEU A 39 14.45 -4.65 25.42
N LYS A 40 14.19 -3.72 26.34
CA LYS A 40 15.00 -3.60 27.57
C LYS A 40 15.11 -4.91 28.36
N PRO A 41 14.03 -5.69 28.57
CA PRO A 41 14.15 -6.96 29.29
C PRO A 41 15.04 -7.97 28.57
N VAL A 42 15.12 -7.93 27.24
CA VAL A 42 15.98 -8.83 26.46
C VAL A 42 17.42 -8.33 26.47
N ILE A 43 17.63 -7.04 26.25
CA ILE A 43 18.95 -6.41 26.17
C ILE A 43 19.68 -6.48 27.51
N GLU A 44 19.00 -6.16 28.61
CA GLU A 44 19.62 -6.15 29.94
C GLU A 44 19.81 -7.57 30.51
N ASN A 45 18.85 -8.49 30.30
CA ASN A 45 18.95 -9.83 30.91
C ASN A 45 19.71 -10.85 30.07
N VAL A 46 19.67 -10.76 28.73
CA VAL A 46 20.31 -11.74 27.84
C VAL A 46 21.68 -11.25 27.38
N PHE A 47 21.78 -9.99 26.99
CA PHE A 47 23.03 -9.42 26.48
C PHE A 47 23.86 -8.72 27.55
N ALA A 48 23.31 -8.52 28.76
CA ALA A 48 23.98 -7.85 29.88
C ALA A 48 24.51 -6.44 29.55
N ILE A 49 23.83 -5.72 28.65
CA ILE A 49 24.13 -4.34 28.26
C ILE A 49 23.02 -3.45 28.82
N SER A 50 23.37 -2.30 29.41
CA SER A 50 22.35 -1.35 29.88
C SER A 50 21.51 -0.81 28.71
N TRP A 51 20.23 -0.53 28.95
CA TRP A 51 19.37 0.07 27.92
C TRP A 51 19.97 1.36 27.34
N THR A 52 20.49 2.24 28.19
CA THR A 52 21.10 3.51 27.76
C THR A 52 22.26 3.25 26.82
N THR A 53 23.18 2.32 27.15
CA THR A 53 24.31 1.98 26.28
C THR A 53 23.84 1.44 24.93
N TYR A 54 22.81 0.60 24.92
CA TYR A 54 22.25 0.04 23.69
C TYR A 54 21.57 1.10 22.81
N ALA A 55 20.73 1.95 23.42
CA ALA A 55 19.93 2.94 22.71
C ALA A 55 20.78 4.09 22.14
N THR A 56 21.88 4.45 22.79
CA THR A 56 22.81 5.49 22.30
C THR A 56 23.98 4.94 21.48
N SER A 57 23.99 3.63 21.19
CA SER A 57 25.08 2.99 20.45
C SER A 57 25.01 3.31 18.96
N THR A 58 26.10 3.88 18.43
CA THR A 58 26.27 4.12 16.98
C THR A 58 26.31 2.81 16.19
N THR A 59 26.80 1.71 16.79
CA THR A 59 26.79 0.39 16.17
C THR A 59 25.37 -0.15 16.00
N THR A 60 24.50 0.03 17.01
CA THR A 60 23.09 -0.36 16.93
C THR A 60 22.38 0.43 15.83
N ASP A 61 22.56 1.75 15.79
CA ASP A 61 21.94 2.59 14.76
C ASP A 61 22.43 2.21 13.34
N THR A 62 23.74 1.99 13.18
CA THR A 62 24.32 1.55 11.90
C THR A 62 23.77 0.19 11.45
N PHE A 63 23.57 -0.74 12.39
CA PHE A 63 22.93 -2.04 12.12
C PHE A 63 21.48 -1.85 11.64
N VAL A 64 20.67 -1.03 12.33
CA VAL A 64 19.28 -0.77 11.93
C VAL A 64 19.24 -0.09 10.55
N GLN A 65 20.14 0.87 10.29
CA GLN A 65 20.24 1.51 8.98
C GLN A 65 20.64 0.51 7.87
N SER A 66 21.59 -0.38 8.14
CA SER A 66 22.00 -1.43 7.20
C SER A 66 20.85 -2.40 6.89
N LEU A 67 20.05 -2.74 7.91
CA LEU A 67 18.86 -3.55 7.74
C LEU A 67 17.83 -2.85 6.84
N ILE A 68 17.57 -1.55 7.06
CA ILE A 68 16.66 -0.76 6.22
C ILE A 68 17.12 -0.78 4.75
N ILE A 69 18.40 -0.51 4.49
CA ILE A 69 18.97 -0.52 3.14
C ILE A 69 18.88 -1.91 2.52
N ALA A 70 19.20 -2.98 3.27
CA ALA A 70 19.09 -4.36 2.79
C ALA A 70 17.65 -4.71 2.39
N LYS A 71 16.64 -4.22 3.12
CA LYS A 71 15.23 -4.35 2.75
C LYS A 71 14.88 -3.55 1.50
N GLY A 72 15.46 -2.36 1.32
CA GLY A 72 15.38 -1.60 0.08
C GLY A 72 15.89 -2.37 -1.14
N VAL A 73 17.07 -2.99 -1.03
CA VAL A 73 17.64 -3.85 -2.09
C VAL A 73 16.75 -5.06 -2.37
N LEU A 74 16.24 -5.74 -1.33
CA LEU A 74 15.26 -6.82 -1.48
C LEU A 74 14.04 -6.35 -2.29
N TYR A 75 13.51 -5.16 -2.01
CA TYR A 75 12.37 -4.62 -2.75
C TYR A 75 12.72 -4.28 -4.19
N VAL A 76 13.93 -3.80 -4.52
CA VAL A 76 14.35 -3.63 -5.93
C VAL A 76 14.34 -4.98 -6.66
N ILE A 77 14.92 -6.03 -6.06
CA ILE A 77 14.97 -7.37 -6.65
C ILE A 77 13.55 -7.92 -6.83
N ALA A 78 12.67 -7.73 -5.85
CA ALA A 78 11.27 -8.14 -5.91
C ALA A 78 10.48 -7.37 -6.98
N ALA A 79 10.73 -6.07 -7.15
CA ALA A 79 10.13 -5.25 -8.20
C ALA A 79 10.49 -5.79 -9.58
N ILE A 80 11.79 -5.96 -9.88
CA ILE A 80 12.27 -6.52 -11.15
C ILE A 80 11.66 -7.92 -11.38
N SER A 81 11.68 -8.76 -10.34
CA SER A 81 11.10 -10.10 -10.38
C SER A 81 9.62 -10.08 -10.76
N SER A 82 8.83 -9.14 -10.25
CA SER A 82 7.39 -9.05 -10.50
C SER A 82 7.04 -8.77 -11.97
N ILE A 83 7.90 -8.05 -12.70
CA ILE A 83 7.72 -7.81 -14.14
C ILE A 83 8.15 -9.04 -14.95
N LEU A 84 9.34 -9.58 -14.64
CA LEU A 84 9.98 -10.66 -15.40
C LEU A 84 9.34 -12.04 -15.18
N ILE A 85 8.56 -12.22 -14.12
CA ILE A 85 7.98 -13.53 -13.79
C ILE A 85 6.98 -14.00 -14.86
N THR A 86 7.14 -15.23 -15.32
CA THR A 86 6.28 -15.94 -16.26
C THR A 86 6.00 -17.33 -15.73
N ARG A 87 5.13 -18.10 -16.39
CA ARG A 87 4.86 -19.48 -15.97
C ARG A 87 6.10 -20.38 -16.09
N SER A 88 6.98 -20.15 -17.06
CA SER A 88 8.17 -20.97 -17.28
C SER A 88 9.27 -20.69 -16.25
N ASN A 89 9.47 -19.43 -15.87
CA ASN A 89 10.55 -19.02 -14.95
C ASN A 89 10.07 -18.79 -13.50
N LYS A 90 8.81 -19.15 -13.17
CA LYS A 90 8.19 -18.87 -11.85
C LYS A 90 8.99 -19.38 -10.65
N LYS A 91 9.77 -20.46 -10.80
CA LYS A 91 10.59 -21.01 -9.70
C LYS A 91 11.66 -20.03 -9.22
N LEU A 92 12.25 -19.24 -10.12
CA LEU A 92 13.29 -18.27 -9.83
C LEU A 92 12.70 -17.00 -9.21
N PHE A 93 11.74 -16.38 -9.90
CA PHE A 93 11.23 -15.06 -9.52
C PHE A 93 10.19 -15.09 -8.39
N ARG A 94 9.63 -16.27 -8.03
CA ARG A 94 8.69 -16.35 -6.91
C ARG A 94 9.31 -16.00 -5.57
N ILE A 95 10.58 -16.36 -5.35
CA ILE A 95 11.21 -16.25 -4.03
C ILE A 95 11.37 -14.78 -3.62
N PRO A 96 11.96 -13.89 -4.45
CA PRO A 96 12.05 -12.47 -4.10
C PRO A 96 10.67 -11.82 -3.90
N ILE A 97 9.68 -12.16 -4.74
CA ILE A 97 8.32 -11.61 -4.61
C ILE A 97 7.67 -12.06 -3.29
N PHE A 98 7.82 -13.35 -2.93
CA PHE A 98 7.26 -13.89 -1.70
C PHE A 98 7.92 -13.29 -0.45
N VAL A 99 9.26 -13.31 -0.40
CA VAL A 99 10.02 -12.74 0.72
C VAL A 99 9.79 -11.24 0.83
N GLY A 100 9.74 -10.53 -0.30
CA GLY A 100 9.35 -9.12 -0.34
C GLY A 100 7.93 -8.90 0.18
N GLY A 101 6.97 -9.72 -0.20
CA GLY A 101 5.59 -9.68 0.31
C GLY A 101 5.52 -9.86 1.82
N ILE A 102 6.23 -10.85 2.38
CA ILE A 102 6.34 -11.05 3.83
C ILE A 102 6.99 -9.82 4.49
N SER A 103 8.03 -9.26 3.88
CA SER A 103 8.65 -8.04 4.39
C SER A 103 7.70 -6.84 4.39
N LEU A 104 6.78 -6.71 3.42
CA LEU A 104 5.74 -5.68 3.43
C LEU A 104 4.71 -5.88 4.55
N VAL A 105 4.38 -7.13 4.90
CA VAL A 105 3.55 -7.41 6.08
C VAL A 105 4.24 -6.94 7.35
N ILE A 106 5.53 -7.28 7.53
CA ILE A 106 6.34 -6.81 8.67
C ILE A 106 6.39 -5.28 8.71
N LEU A 107 6.68 -4.63 7.58
CA LEU A 107 6.67 -3.17 7.47
C LEU A 107 5.33 -2.57 7.91
N THR A 108 4.22 -3.19 7.50
CA THR A 108 2.87 -2.73 7.86
C THR A 108 2.60 -2.88 9.36
N ILE A 109 3.09 -3.95 9.99
CA ILE A 109 3.01 -4.12 11.46
C ILE A 109 3.77 -2.99 12.16
N LEU A 110 4.97 -2.66 11.68
CA LEU A 110 5.77 -1.56 12.23
C LEU A 110 5.08 -0.20 12.06
N LEU A 111 4.49 0.07 10.89
CA LEU A 111 3.68 1.27 10.66
C LEU A 111 2.46 1.33 11.58
N THR A 112 1.83 0.19 11.86
CA THR A 112 0.71 0.11 12.81
C THR A 112 1.16 0.41 14.22
N LYS A 113 2.35 -0.05 14.61
CA LYS A 113 2.97 0.29 15.90
C LYS A 113 3.21 1.80 16.05
N GLU A 114 3.70 2.48 15.00
CA GLU A 114 3.85 3.95 15.02
C GLU A 114 2.52 4.70 15.20
N LYS A 115 1.41 4.04 14.86
CA LYS A 115 0.05 4.55 15.05
C LYS A 115 -0.64 3.90 16.26
N PHE A 116 0.11 3.60 17.32
CA PHE A 116 -0.41 3.06 18.59
C PHE A 116 -1.29 1.82 18.40
N TYR A 117 -0.92 0.95 17.45
CA TYR A 117 -1.63 -0.29 17.13
C TYR A 117 -3.08 -0.10 16.63
N HIS A 118 -3.40 1.05 16.03
CA HIS A 118 -4.68 1.22 15.33
C HIS A 118 -4.80 0.19 14.20
N PHE A 119 -5.70 -0.79 14.33
CA PHE A 119 -5.86 -1.87 13.35
C PHE A 119 -6.18 -1.37 11.93
N ALA A 120 -6.83 -0.21 11.81
CA ALA A 120 -7.06 0.43 10.51
C ALA A 120 -5.76 0.72 9.76
N GLN A 121 -4.67 1.07 10.44
CA GLN A 121 -3.37 1.31 9.79
C GLN A 121 -2.87 0.07 9.06
N PHE A 122 -3.06 -1.10 9.66
CA PHE A 122 -2.65 -2.36 9.05
C PHE A 122 -3.43 -2.60 7.77
N PHE A 123 -4.75 -2.52 7.85
CA PHE A 123 -5.64 -2.82 6.75
C PHE A 123 -5.67 -1.74 5.64
N GLU A 124 -5.33 -0.49 5.95
CA GLU A 124 -5.07 0.57 4.95
C GLU A 124 -3.94 0.16 3.99
N HIS A 125 -2.99 -0.66 4.44
CA HIS A 125 -1.92 -1.18 3.61
C HIS A 125 -2.27 -2.52 2.94
N GLY A 126 -3.54 -2.95 3.01
CA GLY A 126 -4.03 -4.24 2.52
C GLY A 126 -3.66 -4.52 1.07
N ILE A 127 -3.91 -3.57 0.17
CA ILE A 127 -3.48 -3.68 -1.23
C ILE A 127 -1.95 -3.86 -1.32
N GLN A 128 -1.17 -3.11 -0.56
CA GLN A 128 0.29 -3.10 -0.68
C GLN A 128 0.90 -4.45 -0.34
N PHE A 129 0.57 -5.03 0.83
CA PHE A 129 1.11 -6.33 1.20
C PHE A 129 0.34 -7.50 0.56
N GLY A 130 -0.92 -7.33 0.17
CA GLY A 130 -1.75 -8.41 -0.38
C GLY A 130 -1.47 -8.76 -1.84
N LEU A 131 -1.19 -7.76 -2.68
CA LEU A 131 -1.01 -7.97 -4.12
C LEU A 131 0.14 -8.92 -4.52
N PRO A 132 1.33 -8.90 -3.87
CA PRO A 132 2.39 -9.86 -4.18
C PRO A 132 1.90 -11.33 -4.10
N PHE A 133 1.09 -11.65 -3.09
CA PHE A 133 0.54 -13.00 -2.92
C PHE A 133 -0.54 -13.32 -3.95
N VAL A 134 -1.38 -12.35 -4.30
CA VAL A 134 -2.36 -12.51 -5.39
C VAL A 134 -1.65 -12.77 -6.71
N LEU A 135 -0.58 -12.03 -7.03
CA LEU A 135 0.24 -12.27 -8.23
C LEU A 135 0.79 -13.70 -8.24
N LEU A 136 1.39 -14.16 -7.14
CA LEU A 136 1.92 -15.52 -7.05
C LEU A 136 0.83 -16.59 -7.18
N TYR A 137 -0.38 -16.34 -6.68
CA TYR A 137 -1.51 -17.25 -6.84
C TYR A 137 -1.91 -17.44 -8.31
N THR A 138 -1.83 -16.40 -9.15
CA THR A 138 -2.16 -16.49 -10.59
C THR A 138 -1.18 -17.35 -11.41
N LEU A 139 -0.03 -17.73 -10.83
CA LEU A 139 1.00 -18.55 -11.47
C LEU A 139 0.82 -20.06 -11.21
N LYS A 140 -0.17 -20.44 -10.41
CA LYS A 140 -0.60 -21.84 -10.26
C LYS A 140 -1.29 -22.29 -11.57
N GLU A 141 -1.07 -23.53 -12.00
CA GLU A 141 -1.63 -24.02 -13.28
C GLU A 141 -3.15 -23.94 -13.31
N ASN A 142 -3.81 -24.30 -12.20
CA ASN A 142 -5.26 -24.34 -12.06
C ASN A 142 -5.78 -23.27 -11.09
N TYR A 143 -5.27 -22.04 -11.18
CA TYR A 143 -5.78 -20.95 -10.34
C TYR A 143 -7.23 -20.63 -10.70
N ASN A 144 -8.02 -20.25 -9.71
CA ASN A 144 -9.41 -19.85 -9.92
C ASN A 144 -9.49 -18.33 -10.13
N GLU A 145 -9.88 -17.90 -11.33
CA GLU A 145 -9.98 -16.48 -11.68
C GLU A 145 -11.02 -15.75 -10.83
N GLN A 146 -12.17 -16.36 -10.52
CA GLN A 146 -13.19 -15.75 -9.65
C GLN A 146 -12.64 -15.47 -8.24
N LYS A 147 -11.85 -16.41 -7.69
CA LYS A 147 -11.17 -16.20 -6.40
C LYS A 147 -10.17 -15.06 -6.46
N VAL A 148 -9.41 -14.90 -7.54
CA VAL A 148 -8.49 -13.76 -7.72
C VAL A 148 -9.26 -12.45 -7.65
N PHE A 149 -10.32 -12.29 -8.45
CA PHE A 149 -11.06 -11.04 -8.50
C PHE A 149 -11.88 -10.78 -7.22
N LEU A 150 -12.34 -11.82 -6.53
CA LEU A 150 -12.92 -11.69 -5.20
C LEU A 150 -11.87 -11.18 -4.21
N SER A 151 -10.67 -11.78 -4.17
CA SER A 151 -9.58 -11.32 -3.31
C SER A 151 -9.21 -9.86 -3.59
N LEU A 152 -9.12 -9.45 -4.86
CA LEU A 152 -8.86 -8.05 -5.22
C LEU A 152 -9.95 -7.12 -4.70
N LYS A 153 -11.23 -7.48 -4.84
CA LYS A 153 -12.35 -6.70 -4.28
C LYS A 153 -12.28 -6.59 -2.76
N VAL A 154 -11.95 -7.67 -2.07
CA VAL A 154 -11.76 -7.66 -0.60
C VAL A 154 -10.61 -6.75 -0.21
N LEU A 155 -9.46 -6.82 -0.91
CA LEU A 155 -8.33 -5.93 -0.64
C LEU A 155 -8.69 -4.45 -0.86
N ILE A 156 -9.42 -4.13 -1.93
CA ILE A 156 -9.94 -2.77 -2.18
C ILE A 156 -10.87 -2.34 -1.04
N ALA A 157 -11.89 -3.14 -0.73
CA ALA A 157 -12.89 -2.81 0.28
C ALA A 157 -12.24 -2.56 1.65
N VAL A 158 -11.36 -3.47 2.09
CA VAL A 158 -10.67 -3.37 3.38
C VAL A 158 -9.73 -2.17 3.43
N THR A 159 -9.01 -1.90 2.34
CA THR A 159 -8.10 -0.75 2.25
C THR A 159 -8.84 0.57 2.35
N PHE A 160 -9.87 0.78 1.52
CA PHE A 160 -10.65 2.02 1.52
C PHE A 160 -11.48 2.16 2.80
N PHE A 161 -12.10 1.09 3.31
CA PHE A 161 -12.80 1.15 4.59
C PHE A 161 -11.86 1.58 5.72
N SER A 162 -10.65 1.04 5.78
CA SER A 162 -9.69 1.40 6.83
C SER A 162 -9.14 2.82 6.67
N HIS A 163 -8.91 3.26 5.44
CA HIS A 163 -8.57 4.65 5.14
C HIS A 163 -9.71 5.60 5.56
N GLY A 164 -10.96 5.21 5.26
CA GLY A 164 -12.17 5.92 5.64
C GLY A 164 -12.34 6.05 7.15
N LEU A 165 -11.93 5.07 7.95
CA LEU A 165 -11.95 5.18 9.42
C LEU A 165 -11.10 6.34 9.94
N TYR A 166 -9.95 6.63 9.30
CA TYR A 166 -9.13 7.80 9.64
C TYR A 166 -9.77 9.10 9.16
N ALA A 167 -10.28 9.14 7.93
CA ALA A 167 -10.87 10.35 7.35
C ALA A 167 -12.20 10.74 8.05
N PHE A 168 -12.98 9.75 8.45
CA PHE A 168 -14.24 9.90 9.20
C PHE A 168 -14.02 10.37 10.65
N GLY A 169 -12.84 10.09 11.23
CA GLY A 169 -12.54 10.43 12.63
C GLY A 169 -12.87 9.34 13.65
N ALA A 170 -13.03 8.08 13.22
CA ALA A 170 -13.13 6.94 14.16
C ALA A 170 -11.80 6.70 14.91
N TYR A 171 -10.69 7.08 14.27
CA TYR A 171 -9.39 7.31 14.90
C TYR A 171 -9.05 8.81 14.79
N PRO A 172 -8.07 9.32 15.56
CA PRO A 172 -7.57 10.67 15.37
C PRO A 172 -7.23 10.92 13.90
N VAL A 173 -7.87 11.93 13.31
CA VAL A 173 -7.66 12.31 11.91
C VAL A 173 -6.18 12.71 11.75
N PRO A 174 -5.41 12.09 10.83
CA PRO A 174 -4.00 12.42 10.68
C PRO A 174 -3.83 13.90 10.28
N GLY A 175 -2.99 14.66 10.99
CA GLY A 175 -2.69 16.06 10.65
C GLY A 175 -2.25 16.23 9.19
N LYS A 176 -1.40 15.32 8.68
CA LYS A 176 -1.00 15.29 7.26
C LYS A 176 -2.20 15.23 6.30
N PHE A 177 -3.34 14.64 6.66
CA PHE A 177 -4.52 14.62 5.78
C PHE A 177 -5.20 15.99 5.76
N VAL A 178 -5.34 16.62 6.92
CA VAL A 178 -5.87 17.97 7.07
C VAL A 178 -5.00 18.97 6.30
N ASP A 179 -3.68 18.94 6.53
CA ASP A 179 -2.71 19.80 5.87
C ASP A 179 -2.74 19.63 4.34
N MET A 180 -2.88 18.39 3.85
CA MET A 180 -2.99 18.16 2.41
C MET A 180 -4.23 18.81 1.81
N VAL A 181 -5.38 18.72 2.47
CA VAL A 181 -6.62 19.34 1.99
C VAL A 181 -6.51 20.87 2.04
N ILE A 182 -5.94 21.42 3.12
CA ILE A 182 -5.67 22.86 3.23
C ILE A 182 -4.74 23.34 2.11
N ASN A 183 -3.61 22.66 1.89
CA ASN A 183 -2.62 23.07 0.89
C ASN A 183 -3.14 22.96 -0.55
N ILE A 184 -3.98 21.96 -0.84
CA ILE A 184 -4.55 21.77 -2.19
C ILE A 184 -5.66 22.78 -2.48
N PHE A 185 -6.54 23.06 -1.52
CA PHE A 185 -7.73 23.89 -1.74
C PHE A 185 -7.60 25.33 -1.24
N GLY A 186 -6.58 25.66 -0.45
CA GLY A 186 -6.44 26.97 0.20
C GLY A 186 -7.57 27.27 1.18
N CYS A 187 -8.05 26.24 1.91
CA CYS A 187 -9.25 26.30 2.74
C CYS A 187 -8.94 26.33 4.25
N SER A 188 -9.97 26.53 5.08
CA SER A 188 -9.84 26.45 6.54
C SER A 188 -9.75 25.00 7.03
N GLU A 189 -9.19 24.80 8.22
CA GLU A 189 -9.17 23.49 8.89
C GLU A 189 -10.57 22.91 9.10
N SER A 190 -11.55 23.74 9.47
CA SER A 190 -12.95 23.31 9.64
C SER A 190 -13.56 22.74 8.34
N PHE A 191 -13.24 23.36 7.20
CA PHE A 191 -13.64 22.85 5.90
C PHE A 191 -12.89 21.54 5.59
N ALA A 192 -11.58 21.49 5.84
CA ALA A 192 -10.78 20.29 5.59
C ALA A 192 -11.29 19.07 6.37
N LEU A 193 -11.64 19.24 7.65
CA LEU A 193 -12.23 18.19 8.48
C LEU A 193 -13.59 17.74 7.94
N SER A 194 -14.44 18.69 7.53
CA SER A 194 -15.76 18.37 6.93
C SER A 194 -15.61 17.61 5.60
N PHE A 195 -14.64 18.00 4.78
CA PHE A 195 -14.31 17.34 3.53
C PHE A 195 -13.82 15.90 3.76
N LEU A 196 -12.90 15.71 4.70
CA LEU A 196 -12.38 14.39 5.06
C LEU A 196 -13.47 13.48 5.63
N TYR A 197 -14.37 14.02 6.45
CA TYR A 197 -15.51 13.28 6.96
C TYR A 197 -16.37 12.72 5.81
N ILE A 198 -16.73 13.56 4.84
CA ILE A 198 -17.49 13.15 3.65
C ILE A 198 -16.72 12.10 2.85
N ALA A 199 -15.42 12.30 2.62
CA ALA A 199 -14.58 11.32 1.94
C ALA A 199 -14.57 9.96 2.66
N GLY A 200 -14.49 9.95 3.99
CA GLY A 200 -14.55 8.73 4.79
C GLY A 200 -15.89 8.00 4.66
N VAL A 201 -17.01 8.73 4.64
CA VAL A 201 -18.34 8.14 4.37
C VAL A 201 -18.41 7.52 2.98
N LEU A 202 -17.86 8.19 1.96
CA LEU A 202 -17.82 7.66 0.59
C LEU A 202 -16.99 6.37 0.50
N ASP A 203 -15.88 6.27 1.24
CA ASP A 203 -15.06 5.07 1.31
C ASP A 203 -15.81 3.88 1.95
N PHE A 204 -16.65 4.12 2.96
CA PHE A 204 -17.52 3.08 3.52
C PHE A 204 -18.58 2.61 2.52
N ILE A 205 -19.23 3.55 1.83
CA ILE A 205 -20.21 3.25 0.79
C ILE A 205 -19.54 2.42 -0.33
N LEU A 206 -18.36 2.84 -0.78
CA LEU A 206 -17.56 2.11 -1.76
C LEU A 206 -17.32 0.65 -1.32
N ALA A 207 -16.86 0.45 -0.08
CA ALA A 207 -16.49 -0.85 0.45
C ALA A 207 -17.66 -1.85 0.45
N VAL A 208 -18.90 -1.37 0.55
CA VAL A 208 -20.12 -2.19 0.45
C VAL A 208 -20.56 -2.35 -1.02
N LEU A 209 -20.67 -1.25 -1.78
CA LEU A 209 -21.21 -1.26 -3.13
C LEU A 209 -20.36 -2.07 -4.13
N ILE A 210 -19.06 -2.22 -3.88
CA ILE A 210 -18.15 -3.02 -4.71
C ILE A 210 -18.58 -4.50 -4.84
N PHE A 211 -19.33 -5.03 -3.85
CA PHE A 211 -19.84 -6.40 -3.87
C PHE A 211 -21.23 -6.53 -4.50
N LEU A 212 -21.97 -5.43 -4.65
CA LEU A 212 -23.31 -5.44 -5.25
C LEU A 212 -23.19 -5.42 -6.79
N PRO A 213 -23.69 -6.43 -7.52
CA PRO A 213 -23.45 -6.57 -8.97
C PRO A 213 -23.85 -5.35 -9.80
N LYS A 214 -24.97 -4.69 -9.44
CA LYS A 214 -25.48 -3.50 -10.15
C LYS A 214 -24.62 -2.25 -9.95
N PHE A 215 -24.03 -2.09 -8.77
CA PHE A 215 -23.30 -0.89 -8.37
C PHE A 215 -21.77 -1.05 -8.43
N SER A 216 -21.29 -2.30 -8.49
CA SER A 216 -19.86 -2.64 -8.44
C SER A 216 -19.02 -1.86 -9.44
N LYS A 217 -19.50 -1.69 -10.69
CA LYS A 217 -18.78 -0.94 -11.71
C LYS A 217 -18.58 0.53 -11.31
N TYR A 218 -19.63 1.20 -10.84
CA TYR A 218 -19.58 2.61 -10.45
C TYR A 218 -18.71 2.82 -9.22
N ALA A 219 -18.85 1.95 -8.22
CA ALA A 219 -17.99 1.93 -7.04
C ALA A 219 -16.52 1.78 -7.45
N LEU A 220 -16.19 0.80 -8.30
CA LEU A 220 -14.83 0.60 -8.76
C LEU A 220 -14.27 1.80 -9.55
N ILE A 221 -15.07 2.45 -10.40
CA ILE A 221 -14.65 3.66 -11.13
C ILE A 221 -14.34 4.79 -10.13
N TYR A 222 -15.18 4.99 -9.11
CA TYR A 222 -14.89 5.93 -8.03
C TYR A 222 -13.57 5.57 -7.33
N ALA A 223 -13.33 4.30 -6.98
CA ALA A 223 -12.08 3.85 -6.39
C ALA A 223 -10.86 4.08 -7.29
N VAL A 224 -11.00 3.94 -8.63
CA VAL A 224 -9.92 4.30 -9.57
C VAL A 224 -9.57 5.77 -9.44
N VAL A 225 -10.57 6.65 -9.56
CA VAL A 225 -10.36 8.10 -9.54
C VAL A 225 -9.83 8.54 -8.18
N TRP A 226 -10.52 8.16 -7.10
CA TRP A 226 -10.17 8.54 -5.74
C TRP A 226 -8.80 7.99 -5.30
N GLY A 227 -8.50 6.73 -5.62
CA GLY A 227 -7.20 6.12 -5.33
C GLY A 227 -6.03 6.76 -6.08
N LEU A 228 -6.25 7.25 -7.31
CA LEU A 228 -5.22 7.99 -8.05
C LEU A 228 -5.06 9.42 -7.55
N LEU A 229 -6.17 10.12 -7.28
CA LEU A 229 -6.14 11.49 -6.75
C LEU A 229 -5.44 11.56 -5.40
N THR A 230 -5.78 10.65 -4.47
CA THR A 230 -5.13 10.57 -3.15
C THR A 230 -3.67 10.16 -3.21
N ALA A 231 -3.27 9.36 -4.21
CA ALA A 231 -1.86 9.10 -4.48
C ALA A 231 -1.15 10.37 -4.96
N LEU A 232 -1.69 11.07 -5.98
CA LEU A 232 -1.10 12.29 -6.54
C LEU A 232 -1.07 13.46 -5.55
N ALA A 233 -2.04 13.53 -4.64
CA ALA A 233 -2.11 14.53 -3.58
C ALA A 233 -0.82 14.60 -2.75
N ARG A 234 -0.06 13.49 -2.64
CA ARG A 234 1.22 13.47 -1.90
C ARG A 234 2.26 14.42 -2.49
N ILE A 235 2.30 14.57 -3.81
CA ILE A 235 3.17 15.56 -4.45
C ILE A 235 2.51 16.92 -4.43
N VAL A 236 1.25 17.02 -4.87
CA VAL A 236 0.57 18.33 -5.05
C VAL A 236 0.55 19.14 -3.75
N ALA A 237 0.25 18.50 -2.62
CA ALA A 237 0.18 19.18 -1.33
C ALA A 237 1.55 19.55 -0.72
N ASN A 238 2.64 18.97 -1.21
CA ASN A 238 3.99 19.14 -0.66
C ASN A 238 4.98 19.62 -1.75
N PHE A 239 4.47 20.30 -2.78
CA PHE A 239 5.27 20.83 -3.88
C PHE A 239 5.61 22.29 -3.63
N TYR A 240 6.90 22.59 -3.48
CA TYR A 240 7.42 23.94 -3.33
C TYR A 240 8.14 24.34 -4.62
N ILE A 241 7.73 25.45 -5.23
CA ILE A 241 8.27 25.92 -6.51
C ILE A 241 9.72 26.37 -6.39
N GLU A 242 10.13 26.77 -5.18
CA GLU A 242 11.49 27.16 -4.82
C GLU A 242 12.43 25.95 -4.80
N PHE A 243 11.91 24.76 -4.52
CA PHE A 243 12.68 23.51 -4.42
C PHE A 243 11.99 22.36 -5.19
N PRO A 244 11.82 22.47 -6.52
CA PRO A 244 10.94 21.57 -7.26
C PRO A 244 11.47 20.14 -7.29
N LEU A 245 12.78 19.96 -7.51
CA LEU A 245 13.41 18.64 -7.56
C LEU A 245 13.40 17.94 -6.19
N GLN A 246 13.67 18.69 -5.12
CA GLN A 246 13.66 18.15 -3.77
C GLN A 246 12.24 17.76 -3.34
N SER A 247 11.25 18.60 -3.63
CA SER A 247 9.83 18.32 -3.38
C SER A 247 9.37 17.03 -4.06
N ILE A 248 9.79 16.82 -5.32
CA ILE A 248 9.51 15.58 -6.04
C ILE A 248 10.23 14.40 -5.40
N HIS A 249 11.54 14.50 -5.14
CA HIS A 249 12.31 13.39 -4.56
C HIS A 249 11.77 12.93 -3.19
N GLN A 250 11.31 13.87 -2.37
CA GLN A 250 10.74 13.64 -1.04
C GLN A 250 9.35 13.00 -1.05
N ASN A 251 8.56 13.19 -2.12
CA ASN A 251 7.15 12.77 -2.12
C ASN A 251 6.80 11.75 -3.22
N LEU A 252 7.63 11.60 -4.25
CA LEU A 252 7.31 10.75 -5.40
C LEU A 252 7.19 9.27 -5.03
N TYR A 253 8.04 8.78 -4.13
CA TYR A 253 7.99 7.39 -3.70
C TYR A 253 6.63 7.04 -3.06
N GLU A 254 6.03 7.99 -2.33
CA GLU A 254 4.71 7.89 -1.72
C GLU A 254 3.58 7.77 -2.74
N VAL A 255 3.70 8.45 -3.89
CA VAL A 255 2.78 8.30 -5.01
C VAL A 255 2.95 6.90 -5.60
N VAL A 256 4.18 6.52 -5.89
CA VAL A 256 4.52 5.29 -6.64
C VAL A 256 3.96 4.06 -5.95
N TYR A 257 4.24 3.83 -4.65
CA TYR A 257 3.68 2.65 -3.98
C TYR A 257 2.18 2.74 -3.71
N ARG A 258 1.56 3.91 -3.88
CA ARG A 258 0.10 4.12 -3.76
C ARG A 258 -0.65 4.07 -5.07
N LEU A 259 -0.02 4.19 -6.24
CA LEU A 259 -0.67 4.01 -7.54
C LEU A 259 -1.56 2.75 -7.61
N PRO A 260 -1.18 1.61 -7.00
CA PRO A 260 -2.05 0.42 -6.97
C PRO A 260 -3.43 0.61 -6.33
N HIS A 261 -3.64 1.62 -5.48
CA HIS A 261 -4.97 1.93 -4.94
C HIS A 261 -5.97 2.31 -6.03
N GLY A 262 -5.50 2.88 -7.15
CA GLY A 262 -6.31 3.13 -8.34
C GLY A 262 -6.15 2.07 -9.43
N LEU A 263 -4.96 1.48 -9.60
CA LEU A 263 -4.72 0.48 -10.66
C LEU A 263 -5.40 -0.86 -10.40
N VAL A 264 -5.55 -1.27 -9.13
CA VAL A 264 -6.24 -2.52 -8.79
C VAL A 264 -7.75 -2.44 -9.04
N PRO A 265 -8.47 -1.39 -8.62
CA PRO A 265 -9.85 -1.19 -9.05
C PRO A 265 -10.00 -1.18 -10.57
N LEU A 266 -9.09 -0.53 -11.30
CA LEU A 266 -9.09 -0.49 -12.77
C LEU A 266 -8.97 -1.90 -13.36
N LEU A 267 -8.08 -2.74 -12.82
CA LEU A 267 -7.95 -4.14 -13.20
C LEU A 267 -9.28 -4.90 -13.03
N VAL A 268 -10.00 -4.67 -11.92
CA VAL A 268 -11.30 -5.32 -11.67
C VAL A 268 -12.38 -4.83 -12.64
N VAL A 269 -12.45 -3.52 -12.94
CA VAL A 269 -13.38 -2.96 -13.94
C VAL A 269 -13.16 -3.60 -15.32
N LEU A 270 -11.92 -3.61 -15.79
CA LEU A 270 -11.57 -4.18 -17.10
C LEU A 270 -11.92 -5.67 -17.20
N HIS A 271 -11.85 -6.41 -16.09
CA HIS A 271 -12.29 -7.79 -16.06
C HIS A 271 -13.82 -7.93 -16.14
N GLN A 272 -14.57 -7.13 -15.39
CA GLN A 272 -16.04 -7.16 -15.42
C GLN A 272 -16.59 -6.87 -16.82
N GLU A 273 -16.05 -5.86 -17.52
CA GLU A 273 -16.53 -5.52 -18.86
C GLU A 273 -16.27 -6.63 -19.88
N PHE A 274 -15.10 -7.26 -19.79
CA PHE A 274 -14.78 -8.40 -20.65
C PHE A 274 -15.72 -9.58 -20.39
N TYR A 275 -15.98 -9.91 -19.12
CA TYR A 275 -16.87 -11.00 -18.74
C TYR A 275 -18.30 -10.79 -19.26
N VAL A 276 -18.85 -9.58 -19.10
CA VAL A 276 -20.20 -9.24 -19.61
C VAL A 276 -20.27 -9.36 -21.13
N LYS A 277 -19.25 -8.88 -21.87
CA LYS A 277 -19.20 -8.99 -23.33
C LYS A 277 -19.18 -10.46 -23.79
N THR A 278 -18.36 -11.30 -23.17
CA THR A 278 -18.25 -12.73 -23.51
C THR A 278 -19.54 -13.50 -23.20
N VAL A 279 -20.18 -13.24 -22.06
CA VAL A 279 -21.46 -13.92 -21.72
C VAL A 279 -22.57 -13.48 -22.66
N LYS A 280 -22.63 -12.20 -23.05
CA LYS A 280 -23.58 -11.73 -24.06
C LYS A 280 -23.34 -12.39 -25.41
N SER A 281 -22.11 -12.43 -25.92
CA SER A 281 -21.82 -13.04 -27.21
C SER A 281 -22.16 -14.53 -27.26
N LEU A 282 -21.96 -15.27 -26.16
CA LEU A 282 -22.35 -16.68 -26.06
C LEU A 282 -23.88 -16.91 -26.02
N LYS A 283 -24.64 -15.92 -25.53
CA LYS A 283 -26.11 -15.97 -25.53
C LYS A 283 -26.74 -15.64 -26.89
N PHE A 284 -26.05 -14.88 -27.75
CA PHE A 284 -26.51 -14.56 -29.11
C PHE A 284 -25.98 -15.53 -30.18
N ALA A 285 -25.07 -16.44 -29.82
CA ALA A 285 -24.55 -17.49 -30.69
C ALA A 285 -25.26 -18.85 -30.52
N LYS A 286 -26.34 -18.88 -29.73
CA LYS A 286 -27.28 -20.00 -29.57
C LYS A 286 -28.65 -19.54 -30.03
#